data_AF-A0AAN6C5S9-F1
#
_entry.id   AF-A0AAN6C5S9-F1
#
_cell.length_a   1.000
_cell.length_b   1.000
_cell.length_c   1.000
_cell.angle_alpha   90.00
_cell.angle_beta   90.00
_cell.angle_gamma   90.00
#
_symmetry.space_group_name_H-M   'P 1'
#
loop_
_entity.id
_entity.type
_entity.pdbx_description
1 polymer ?
#
loop_
_entity_poly.entity_id
_entity_poly.type
_entity_poly.pdbx_seq_one_letter_code
_entity_poly.pdbx_strand_id
1 'polypeptide(L)'
;MISSTAVMAFEWTILVLAYFLVACRVYVRMFIRGVGLHAADYWLIVGLVSCQGLLICDTLTFRMHAMDDFVLANNSIPIKKIRFATNYFFDTGIYFPKFSIIAFYFNLVPITNPTMRRALFGLTGITVAFALITVFCDTFWCGPNPSVNWAEGEQTCTVFTSMTLMRLNWALNFITEVLNLVFPIPLLQGLMTSTRKKIGLAVVFGMGIITIAVSIGRFVTMLYVHNDISIYIWATAEICISVMIVALTALRPLLRKMTNSVSTSSDDRSGNPSRKTGLARSSVYWPGGNKIPRRHVVEVGSESLAGSETELNTMNRGIMMTKQVTVSVGNAESDVGSSRS
;
A
#
# COMPACT_ATOMS: atom_id res chain seq x y z
N MET A 1 -18.94 23.90 -23.22
CA MET A 1 -17.46 23.74 -23.28
C MET A 1 -16.93 23.89 -21.87
N ILE A 2 -16.03 23.01 -21.43
CA ILE A 2 -15.40 23.11 -20.10
C ILE A 2 -14.42 24.28 -20.15
N SER A 3 -14.48 25.21 -19.20
CA SER A 3 -13.54 26.33 -19.13
C SER A 3 -12.18 25.84 -18.62
N SER A 4 -11.09 26.34 -19.22
CA SER A 4 -9.71 26.15 -18.77
C SER A 4 -9.53 26.52 -17.28
N THR A 5 -10.23 27.55 -16.79
CA THR A 5 -10.23 27.92 -15.37
C THR A 5 -10.80 26.82 -14.45
N ALA A 6 -11.85 26.13 -14.89
CA ALA A 6 -12.47 25.04 -14.13
C ALA A 6 -11.57 23.81 -14.08
N VAL A 7 -10.81 23.55 -15.15
CA VAL A 7 -9.77 22.51 -15.19
C VAL A 7 -8.71 22.80 -14.15
N MET A 8 -8.14 24.01 -14.14
CA MET A 8 -7.11 24.36 -13.15
C MET A 8 -7.61 24.22 -11.71
N ALA A 9 -8.86 24.62 -11.43
CA ALA A 9 -9.44 24.44 -10.10
C ALA A 9 -9.56 22.95 -9.72
N PHE A 10 -10.00 22.09 -10.64
CA PHE A 10 -10.06 20.65 -10.43
C PHE A 10 -8.67 20.04 -10.16
N GLU A 11 -7.68 20.40 -10.95
CA GLU A 11 -6.32 19.86 -10.83
C GLU A 11 -5.68 20.21 -9.49
N TRP A 12 -5.75 21.49 -9.09
CA TRP A 12 -5.17 21.91 -7.82
C TRP A 12 -5.92 21.32 -6.62
N THR A 13 -7.25 21.16 -6.69
CA THR A 13 -8.02 20.55 -5.60
C THR A 13 -7.68 19.07 -5.40
N ILE A 14 -7.57 18.29 -6.48
CA ILE A 14 -7.20 16.87 -6.36
C ILE A 14 -5.74 16.70 -5.92
N LEU A 15 -4.83 17.58 -6.36
CA LEU A 15 -3.44 17.57 -5.93
C LEU A 15 -3.31 17.87 -4.43
N VAL A 16 -4.02 18.88 -3.91
CA VAL A 16 -4.02 19.18 -2.46
C VAL A 16 -4.50 17.98 -1.66
N LEU A 17 -5.54 17.29 -2.14
CA LEU A 17 -6.02 16.07 -1.51
C LEU A 17 -4.96 14.94 -1.55
N ALA A 18 -4.23 14.79 -2.66
CA ALA A 18 -3.12 13.85 -2.77
C ALA A 18 -1.99 14.17 -1.78
N TYR A 19 -1.57 15.44 -1.67
CA TYR A 19 -0.59 15.88 -0.68
C TYR A 19 -1.03 15.56 0.75
N PHE A 20 -2.29 15.86 1.07
CA PHE A 20 -2.85 15.58 2.39
C PHE A 20 -2.78 14.08 2.72
N LEU A 21 -3.21 13.20 1.82
CA LEU A 21 -3.19 11.75 2.07
C LEU A 21 -1.77 11.20 2.18
N VAL A 22 -0.83 11.68 1.37
CA VAL A 22 0.60 11.29 1.46
C VAL A 22 1.21 11.80 2.78
N ALA A 23 0.92 13.05 3.17
CA ALA A 23 1.37 13.62 4.44
C ALA A 23 0.83 12.84 5.64
N CYS A 24 -0.47 12.49 5.64
CA CYS A 24 -1.06 11.62 6.66
C CYS A 24 -0.33 10.27 6.74
N ARG A 25 -0.01 9.66 5.60
CA ARG A 25 0.73 8.39 5.56
C ARG A 25 2.12 8.52 6.18
N VAL A 26 2.88 9.55 5.79
CA VAL A 26 4.23 9.81 6.32
C VAL A 26 4.15 10.07 7.82
N TYR A 27 3.22 10.93 8.26
CA TYR A 27 3.01 11.26 9.66
C TYR A 27 2.72 10.01 10.50
N VAL A 28 1.80 9.16 10.04
CA VAL A 28 1.47 7.95 10.79
C VAL A 28 2.64 6.98 10.88
N ARG A 29 3.43 6.84 9.81
CA ARG A 29 4.61 5.95 9.82
C ARG A 29 5.68 6.46 10.78
N MET A 30 6.03 7.73 10.68
CA MET A 30 7.10 8.32 11.47
C MET A 30 6.72 8.50 12.93
N PHE A 31 5.56 9.09 13.22
CA PHE A 31 5.22 9.54 14.58
C PHE A 31 4.36 8.54 15.35
N ILE A 32 3.37 7.90 14.71
CA ILE A 32 2.47 6.97 15.42
C ILE A 32 3.08 5.57 15.53
N ARG A 33 3.83 5.12 14.51
CA ARG A 33 4.45 3.79 14.52
C ARG A 33 5.93 3.78 14.88
N GLY A 34 6.61 4.93 14.82
CA GLY A 34 8.05 5.02 15.09
C GLY A 34 8.91 4.20 14.13
N VAL A 35 8.40 3.87 12.93
CA VAL A 35 9.16 3.15 11.89
C VAL A 35 9.62 4.12 10.82
N GLY A 36 10.89 3.96 10.42
CA GLY A 36 11.47 4.74 9.33
C GLY A 36 10.75 4.55 7.99
N LEU A 37 11.04 5.47 7.06
CA LEU A 37 10.52 5.41 5.69
C LEU A 37 11.08 4.20 4.95
N HIS A 38 10.22 3.46 4.27
CA HIS A 38 10.61 2.31 3.45
C HIS A 38 10.76 2.73 1.98
N ALA A 39 11.35 1.87 1.16
CA ALA A 39 11.46 2.09 -0.29
C ALA A 39 10.13 2.50 -0.95
N ALA A 40 9.01 1.91 -0.50
CA ALA A 40 7.68 2.26 -1.00
C ALA A 40 7.30 3.73 -0.75
N ASP A 41 7.72 4.32 0.36
CA ASP A 41 7.38 5.69 0.72
C ASP A 41 8.19 6.69 -0.13
N TYR A 42 9.46 6.37 -0.45
CA TYR A 42 10.26 7.18 -1.38
C TYR A 42 9.68 7.18 -2.79
N TRP A 43 9.32 6.02 -3.35
CA TRP A 43 8.68 5.95 -4.66
C TRP A 43 7.36 6.73 -4.70
N LEU A 44 6.58 6.70 -3.63
CA LEU A 44 5.34 7.47 -3.53
C LEU A 44 5.60 8.98 -3.53
N ILE A 45 6.62 9.45 -2.81
CA ILE A 45 7.01 10.87 -2.78
C ILE A 45 7.50 11.32 -4.16
N VAL A 46 8.31 10.51 -4.85
CA VAL A 46 8.76 10.81 -6.21
C VAL A 46 7.55 10.92 -7.15
N GLY A 47 6.58 10.01 -7.05
CA GLY A 47 5.32 10.10 -7.80
C GLY A 47 4.53 11.38 -7.51
N LEU A 48 4.44 11.80 -6.24
CA LEU A 48 3.80 13.06 -5.86
C LEU A 48 4.53 14.28 -6.44
N VAL A 49 5.86 14.26 -6.47
CA VAL A 49 6.67 15.31 -7.13
C VAL A 49 6.41 15.32 -8.64
N SER A 50 6.25 14.17 -9.29
CA SER A 50 5.83 14.11 -10.70
C SER A 50 4.44 14.71 -10.93
N CYS A 51 3.46 14.45 -10.05
CA CYS A 51 2.16 15.12 -10.11
C CYS A 51 2.32 16.64 -10.01
N GLN A 52 3.14 17.11 -9.07
CA GLN A 52 3.39 18.54 -8.91
C GLN A 52 4.05 19.15 -10.16
N GLY A 53 5.00 18.45 -10.78
CA GLY A 53 5.65 18.86 -12.03
C GLY A 53 4.66 18.97 -13.19
N LEU A 54 3.79 17.96 -13.36
CA LEU A 54 2.71 17.96 -14.34
C LEU A 54 1.83 19.22 -14.19
N LEU A 55 1.32 19.48 -12.99
CA LEU A 55 0.42 20.60 -12.73
C LEU A 55 1.09 21.97 -12.86
N ILE A 56 2.40 22.06 -12.58
CA ILE A 56 3.17 23.27 -12.86
C ILE A 56 3.20 23.53 -14.38
N CYS A 57 3.48 22.51 -15.18
CA CYS A 57 3.48 22.63 -16.64
C CYS A 57 2.09 22.99 -17.19
N ASP A 58 1.02 22.41 -16.65
CA ASP A 58 -0.35 22.72 -17.05
C ASP A 58 -0.74 24.15 -16.64
N THR A 59 -0.33 24.60 -15.44
CA THR A 59 -0.51 25.99 -15.01
C THR A 59 0.24 26.98 -15.90
N LEU A 60 1.45 26.65 -16.35
CA LEU A 60 2.20 27.48 -17.30
C LEU A 60 1.52 27.55 -18.66
N THR A 61 1.01 26.42 -19.15
CA THR A 61 0.23 26.32 -20.40
C THR A 61 -1.04 27.18 -20.32
N PHE A 62 -1.75 27.12 -19.19
CA PHE A 62 -2.91 27.96 -18.90
C PHE A 62 -2.56 29.46 -18.89
N ARG A 63 -1.50 29.87 -18.18
CA ARG A 63 -1.08 31.29 -18.10
C ARG A 63 -0.69 31.90 -19.45
N MET A 64 -0.23 31.07 -20.39
CA MET A 64 0.10 31.50 -21.75
C MET A 64 -1.09 31.44 -22.71
N HIS A 65 -2.31 31.16 -22.23
CA HIS A 65 -3.52 30.99 -23.05
C HIS A 65 -3.43 29.83 -24.07
N ALA A 66 -2.44 28.95 -23.91
CA ALA A 66 -2.14 27.86 -24.84
C ALA A 66 -3.06 26.64 -24.67
N MET A 67 -3.92 26.66 -23.64
CA MET A 67 -4.97 25.65 -23.42
C MET A 67 -6.20 25.93 -24.30
N ASP A 68 -6.47 27.21 -24.60
CA ASP A 68 -7.63 27.65 -25.39
C ASP A 68 -7.23 28.04 -26.83
N ASP A 69 -5.98 28.47 -27.06
CA ASP A 69 -5.43 28.80 -28.39
C ASP A 69 -4.39 27.77 -28.87
N PHE A 70 -4.84 26.81 -29.67
CA PHE A 70 -4.00 25.75 -30.23
C PHE A 70 -3.02 26.24 -31.31
N VAL A 71 -3.34 27.34 -31.99
CA VAL A 71 -2.44 27.91 -33.02
C VAL A 71 -1.21 28.51 -32.35
N LEU A 72 -1.42 29.26 -31.26
CA LEU A 72 -0.33 29.76 -30.42
C LEU A 72 0.49 28.59 -29.85
N ALA A 73 -0.19 27.53 -29.39
CA ALA A 73 0.47 26.37 -28.81
C ALA A 73 1.38 25.63 -29.79
N ASN A 74 1.04 25.61 -31.08
CA ASN A 74 1.81 24.91 -32.11
C ASN A 74 2.93 25.75 -32.73
N ASN A 75 2.92 27.07 -32.54
CA ASN A 75 3.92 27.97 -33.13
C ASN A 75 4.98 28.45 -32.12
N SER A 76 4.70 28.30 -30.82
CA SER A 76 5.57 28.81 -29.76
C SER A 76 6.52 27.74 -29.21
N ILE A 77 7.83 27.95 -29.41
CA ILE A 77 8.91 27.11 -28.84
C ILE A 77 8.77 26.89 -27.33
N PRO A 78 8.53 27.92 -26.48
CA PRO A 78 8.40 27.68 -25.04
C PRO A 78 7.20 26.79 -24.70
N ILE A 79 6.07 26.92 -25.42
CA ILE A 79 4.90 26.06 -25.21
C ILE A 79 5.22 24.61 -25.61
N LYS A 80 5.91 24.40 -26.73
CA LYS A 80 6.34 23.06 -27.16
C LYS A 80 7.25 22.37 -26.12
N LYS A 81 8.18 23.11 -25.52
CA LYS A 81 9.03 22.59 -24.43
C LYS A 81 8.22 22.23 -23.19
N ILE A 82 7.23 23.06 -22.84
CA ILE A 82 6.34 22.79 -21.70
C ILE A 82 5.50 21.55 -21.95
N ARG A 83 4.91 21.40 -23.14
CA ARG A 83 4.15 20.20 -23.53
C ARG A 83 4.99 18.92 -23.51
N PHE A 84 6.24 19.01 -23.98
CA PHE A 84 7.19 17.91 -23.87
C PHE A 84 7.43 17.52 -22.40
N ALA A 85 7.64 18.50 -21.52
CA ALA A 85 7.79 18.26 -20.08
C ALA A 85 6.50 17.72 -19.42
N THR A 86 5.32 18.23 -19.77
CA THR A 86 4.00 17.73 -19.33
C THR A 86 3.88 16.24 -19.62
N ASN A 87 4.12 15.84 -20.88
CA ASN A 87 4.05 14.44 -21.28
C ASN A 87 5.03 13.58 -20.47
N TYR A 88 6.28 14.04 -20.33
CA TYR A 88 7.30 13.32 -19.58
C TYR A 88 6.93 13.16 -18.09
N PHE A 89 6.41 14.19 -17.43
CA PHE A 89 5.98 14.11 -16.03
C PHE A 89 4.81 13.16 -15.83
N PHE A 90 3.87 13.10 -16.77
CA PHE A 90 2.76 12.16 -16.73
C PHE A 90 3.21 10.72 -17.00
N ASP A 91 3.83 10.49 -18.17
CA ASP A 91 4.15 9.16 -18.67
C ASP A 91 5.20 8.46 -17.80
N THR A 92 6.19 9.19 -17.26
CA THR A 92 7.12 8.61 -16.27
C THR A 92 6.53 8.58 -14.86
N GLY A 93 5.77 9.62 -14.49
CA GLY A 93 5.20 9.80 -13.16
C GLY A 93 4.26 8.68 -12.76
N ILE A 94 3.48 8.15 -13.71
CA ILE A 94 2.48 7.11 -13.48
C ILE A 94 3.08 5.77 -13.03
N TYR A 95 4.38 5.53 -13.27
CA TYR A 95 5.07 4.32 -12.83
C TYR A 95 5.54 4.37 -11.37
N PHE A 96 5.77 5.56 -10.79
CA PHE A 96 6.26 5.66 -9.41
C PHE A 96 5.28 5.12 -8.35
N PRO A 97 3.95 5.40 -8.42
CA PRO A 97 2.98 4.73 -7.55
C PRO A 97 2.99 3.21 -7.69
N LYS A 98 3.29 2.69 -8.90
CA LYS A 98 3.40 1.24 -9.16
C LYS A 98 4.64 0.65 -8.51
N PHE A 99 5.79 1.33 -8.58
CA PHE A 99 6.97 0.90 -7.83
C PHE A 99 6.74 0.94 -6.32
N SER A 100 5.97 1.92 -5.83
CA SER A 100 5.57 1.99 -4.43
C SER A 100 4.71 0.81 -3.99
N ILE A 101 3.70 0.41 -4.79
CA ILE A 101 2.86 -0.76 -4.44
C ILE A 101 3.62 -2.09 -4.57
N ILE A 102 4.50 -2.22 -5.56
CA ILE A 102 5.38 -3.39 -5.71
C ILE A 102 6.33 -3.50 -4.51
N ALA A 103 6.94 -2.40 -4.08
CA ALA A 103 7.77 -2.37 -2.88
C ALA A 103 6.96 -2.73 -1.61
N PHE A 104 5.69 -2.34 -1.55
CA PHE A 104 4.79 -2.80 -0.50
C PHE A 104 4.55 -4.31 -0.57
N TYR A 105 4.38 -4.89 -1.76
CA TYR A 105 4.25 -6.34 -1.94
C TYR A 105 5.49 -7.12 -1.49
N PHE A 106 6.70 -6.58 -1.67
CA PHE A 106 7.93 -7.21 -1.16
C PHE A 106 7.96 -7.32 0.37
N ASN A 107 7.27 -6.42 1.06
CA ASN A 107 7.10 -6.48 2.52
C ASN A 107 5.96 -7.42 2.94
N LEU A 108 4.94 -7.57 2.08
CA LEU A 108 3.76 -8.38 2.37
C LEU A 108 3.98 -9.88 2.13
N VAL A 109 4.72 -10.24 1.08
CA VAL A 109 4.95 -11.63 0.68
C VAL A 109 6.05 -12.23 1.56
N PRO A 110 5.81 -13.30 2.32
CA PRO A 110 6.85 -13.92 3.13
C PRO A 110 7.96 -14.54 2.26
N ILE A 111 9.19 -14.55 2.76
CA ILE A 111 10.36 -15.14 2.05
C ILE A 111 10.18 -16.66 1.86
N THR A 112 9.39 -17.30 2.72
CA THR A 112 9.09 -18.73 2.70
C THR A 112 8.23 -19.18 1.50
N ASN A 113 7.64 -18.24 0.73
CA ASN A 113 6.88 -18.57 -0.47
C ASN A 113 7.68 -18.21 -1.75
N PRO A 114 8.54 -19.13 -2.25
CA PRO A 114 9.44 -18.85 -3.36
C PRO A 114 8.69 -18.61 -4.68
N THR A 115 7.56 -19.29 -4.91
CA THR A 115 6.76 -19.13 -6.13
C THR A 115 6.22 -17.72 -6.24
N MET A 116 5.64 -17.20 -5.15
CA MET A 116 5.10 -15.84 -5.15
C MET A 116 6.21 -14.78 -5.20
N ARG A 117 7.37 -15.04 -4.57
CA ARG A 117 8.55 -14.17 -4.69
C ARG A 117 9.05 -14.10 -6.13
N ARG A 118 9.13 -15.23 -6.86
CA ARG A 118 9.49 -15.24 -8.29
C ARG A 118 8.50 -14.46 -9.14
N ALA A 119 7.20 -14.64 -8.91
CA ALA A 119 6.16 -13.86 -9.59
C ALA A 119 6.30 -12.35 -9.31
N LEU A 120 6.66 -11.97 -8.08
CA LEU A 120 6.89 -10.56 -7.70
C LEU A 120 8.11 -9.96 -8.40
N PHE A 121 9.20 -10.72 -8.52
CA PHE A 121 10.35 -10.30 -9.33
C PHE A 121 9.99 -10.15 -10.80
N GLY A 122 9.19 -11.07 -11.36
CA GLY A 122 8.65 -10.96 -12.71
C GLY A 122 7.80 -9.69 -12.92
N LEU A 123 6.87 -9.42 -12.01
CA LEU A 123 6.05 -8.19 -12.01
C LEU A 123 6.91 -6.93 -11.96
N THR A 124 7.94 -6.94 -11.11
CA THR A 124 8.90 -5.83 -11.00
C THR A 124 9.64 -5.64 -12.31
N GLY A 125 10.18 -6.72 -12.89
CA GLY A 125 10.91 -6.69 -14.15
C GLY A 125 10.07 -6.15 -15.31
N ILE A 126 8.81 -6.61 -15.45
CA ILE A 126 7.87 -6.12 -16.47
C ILE A 126 7.59 -4.63 -16.26
N THR A 127 7.31 -4.20 -15.02
CA THR A 127 6.99 -2.81 -14.73
C THR A 127 8.18 -1.89 -15.01
N VAL A 128 9.39 -2.30 -14.65
CA VAL A 128 10.63 -1.57 -14.95
C VAL A 128 10.88 -1.52 -16.47
N ALA A 129 10.73 -2.64 -17.16
CA ALA A 129 10.91 -2.69 -18.62
C ALA A 129 9.94 -1.74 -19.33
N PHE A 130 8.67 -1.71 -18.92
CA PHE A 130 7.67 -0.81 -19.50
C PHE A 130 7.95 0.65 -19.18
N ALA A 131 8.35 0.97 -17.94
CA ALA A 131 8.76 2.33 -17.59
C ALA A 131 9.95 2.80 -18.43
N LEU A 132 10.95 1.92 -18.65
CA LEU A 132 12.10 2.24 -19.51
C LEU A 132 11.67 2.42 -20.96
N ILE A 133 10.84 1.53 -21.51
CA ILE A 133 10.31 1.66 -22.88
C ILE A 133 9.62 3.02 -23.03
N THR A 134 8.75 3.40 -22.11
CA THR A 134 8.08 4.70 -22.13
C THR A 134 9.08 5.86 -22.10
N VAL A 135 10.05 5.85 -21.18
CA VAL A 135 11.11 6.88 -21.13
C VAL A 135 11.86 6.99 -22.46
N PHE A 136 12.28 5.87 -23.05
CA PHE A 136 13.01 5.87 -24.31
C PHE A 136 12.14 6.31 -25.48
N CYS A 137 10.89 5.86 -25.54
CA CYS A 137 9.94 6.28 -26.55
C CYS A 137 9.69 7.80 -26.42
N ASP A 138 9.35 8.33 -25.26
CA ASP A 138 9.09 9.76 -25.08
C ASP A 138 10.31 10.62 -25.40
N THR A 139 11.52 10.12 -25.14
CA THR A 139 12.75 10.86 -25.44
C THR A 139 13.12 10.83 -26.93
N PHE A 140 12.96 9.67 -27.58
CA PHE A 140 13.56 9.39 -28.90
C PHE A 140 12.53 9.09 -30.00
N TRP A 141 11.23 9.29 -29.76
CA TRP A 141 10.17 8.99 -30.73
C TRP A 141 10.38 9.66 -32.08
N CYS A 142 10.74 10.95 -32.07
CA CYS A 142 10.95 11.75 -33.26
C CYS A 142 12.40 11.68 -33.79
N GLY A 143 13.21 10.75 -33.26
CA GLY A 143 14.60 10.54 -33.66
C GLY A 143 15.59 10.73 -32.50
N PRO A 144 16.90 10.57 -32.78
CA PRO A 144 17.95 10.57 -31.77
C PRO A 144 18.19 11.94 -31.12
N ASN A 145 17.75 13.03 -31.76
CA ASN A 145 17.85 14.38 -31.21
C ASN A 145 16.49 14.82 -30.63
N PRO A 146 16.33 14.89 -29.29
CA PRO A 146 15.07 15.29 -28.67
C PRO A 146 14.62 16.70 -29.03
N SER A 147 15.54 17.58 -29.48
CA SER A 147 15.22 18.97 -29.79
C SER A 147 14.28 19.15 -30.96
N VAL A 148 14.09 18.11 -31.78
CA VAL A 148 13.10 18.08 -32.86
C VAL A 148 11.69 18.35 -32.32
N ASN A 149 11.38 17.95 -31.08
CA ASN A 149 10.10 18.20 -30.43
C ASN A 149 9.77 19.69 -30.25
N TRP A 150 10.76 20.60 -30.32
CA TRP A 150 10.57 22.04 -30.23
C TRP A 150 11.28 22.82 -31.34
N ALA A 151 11.59 22.17 -32.46
CA ALA A 151 12.17 22.83 -33.63
C ALA A 151 11.24 23.91 -34.23
N GLU A 152 11.86 24.93 -34.83
CA GLU A 152 11.16 25.99 -35.58
C GLU A 152 10.63 25.46 -36.91
N GLY A 153 9.46 25.95 -37.34
CA GLY A 153 8.78 25.53 -38.56
C GLY A 153 7.64 24.53 -38.34
N GLU A 154 7.08 24.04 -39.46
CA GLU A 154 5.98 23.07 -39.47
C GLU A 154 6.48 21.70 -38.96
N GLN A 155 6.06 21.35 -37.74
CA GLN A 155 6.54 20.14 -37.08
C GLN A 155 5.90 18.91 -37.67
N THR A 156 6.73 18.05 -38.27
CA THR A 156 6.32 16.75 -38.79
C THR A 156 6.14 15.70 -37.70
N CYS A 157 6.76 15.87 -36.53
CA CYS A 157 6.69 14.94 -35.40
C CYS A 157 6.78 15.66 -34.04
N THR A 158 5.84 15.35 -33.14
CA THR A 158 5.98 15.65 -31.71
C THR A 158 5.46 14.48 -30.90
N VAL A 159 6.08 14.23 -29.75
CA VAL A 159 5.65 13.22 -28.77
C VAL A 159 4.25 13.55 -28.24
N PHE A 160 3.98 14.81 -27.94
CA PHE A 160 2.71 15.27 -27.35
C PHE A 160 1.50 15.04 -28.26
N THR A 161 1.65 15.17 -29.59
CA THR A 161 0.55 14.99 -30.55
C THR A 161 0.51 13.61 -31.19
N SER A 162 1.50 12.75 -30.91
CA SER A 162 1.57 11.42 -31.54
C SER A 162 0.57 10.44 -30.91
N MET A 163 -0.57 10.27 -31.58
CA MET A 163 -1.61 9.29 -31.23
C MET A 163 -1.05 7.85 -31.13
N THR A 164 -0.09 7.48 -31.98
CA THR A 164 0.54 6.15 -31.95
C THR A 164 1.33 5.92 -30.68
N LEU A 165 2.15 6.89 -30.27
CA LEU A 165 2.93 6.80 -29.03
C LEU A 165 2.01 6.77 -27.81
N MET A 166 1.00 7.65 -27.77
CA MET A 166 0.10 7.72 -26.63
C MET A 166 -0.75 6.44 -26.48
N ARG A 167 -1.11 5.76 -27.59
CA ARG A 167 -1.72 4.41 -27.55
C ARG A 167 -0.77 3.35 -26.98
N LEU A 168 0.51 3.39 -27.36
CA LEU A 168 1.54 2.49 -26.85
C LEU A 168 1.73 2.70 -25.34
N ASN A 169 2.00 3.93 -24.91
CA ASN A 169 2.19 4.26 -23.49
C ASN A 169 0.96 3.90 -22.66
N TRP A 170 -0.25 4.19 -23.16
CA TRP A 170 -1.48 3.78 -22.50
C TRP A 170 -1.57 2.25 -22.34
N ALA A 171 -1.27 1.47 -23.39
CA ALA A 171 -1.34 0.01 -23.31
C ALA A 171 -0.34 -0.56 -22.29
N LEU A 172 0.90 -0.06 -22.27
CA LEU A 172 1.92 -0.47 -21.28
C LEU A 172 1.49 -0.11 -19.86
N ASN A 173 0.94 1.09 -19.67
CA ASN A 173 0.39 1.55 -18.42
C ASN A 173 -0.76 0.65 -17.95
N PHE A 174 -1.74 0.38 -18.80
CA PHE A 174 -2.91 -0.44 -18.52
C PHE A 174 -2.55 -1.89 -18.16
N ILE A 175 -1.65 -2.52 -18.93
CA ILE A 175 -1.20 -3.88 -18.66
C ILE A 175 -0.58 -3.96 -17.25
N THR A 176 0.27 -3.00 -16.89
CA THR A 176 0.90 -3.00 -15.56
C THR A 176 -0.11 -2.74 -14.44
N GLU A 177 -1.19 -1.98 -14.66
CA GLU A 177 -2.27 -1.85 -13.69
C GLU A 177 -3.00 -3.19 -13.45
N VAL A 178 -3.36 -3.89 -14.53
CA VAL A 178 -4.02 -5.20 -14.44
C VAL A 178 -3.13 -6.20 -13.70
N LEU A 179 -1.84 -6.24 -14.01
CA LEU A 179 -0.90 -7.14 -13.34
C LEU A 179 -0.79 -6.83 -11.84
N ASN A 180 -0.73 -5.55 -11.45
CA ASN A 180 -0.70 -5.15 -10.04
C ASN A 180 -2.02 -5.51 -9.31
N LEU A 181 -3.17 -5.39 -9.98
CA LEU A 181 -4.47 -5.78 -9.43
C LEU A 181 -4.58 -7.30 -9.20
N VAL A 182 -4.09 -8.09 -10.16
CA VAL A 182 -4.20 -9.56 -10.13
C VAL A 182 -3.21 -10.19 -9.15
N PHE A 183 -2.01 -9.64 -9.03
CA PHE A 183 -0.93 -10.17 -8.18
C PHE A 183 -1.32 -10.53 -6.73
N PRO A 184 -2.06 -9.70 -5.96
CA PRO A 184 -2.41 -10.02 -4.58
C PRO A 184 -3.51 -11.08 -4.43
N ILE A 185 -4.21 -11.48 -5.50
CA ILE A 185 -5.35 -12.42 -5.42
C ILE A 185 -4.91 -13.80 -4.90
N PRO A 186 -3.87 -14.47 -5.46
CA PRO A 186 -3.46 -15.80 -5.00
C PRO A 186 -2.94 -15.79 -3.55
N LEU A 187 -2.28 -14.71 -3.12
CA LEU A 187 -1.83 -14.53 -1.73
C LEU A 187 -2.99 -14.61 -0.75
N LEU A 188 -4.13 -14.05 -1.15
CA LEU A 188 -5.29 -13.93 -0.29
C LEU A 188 -6.09 -15.24 -0.25
N GLN A 189 -6.04 -16.06 -1.30
CA GLN A 189 -6.70 -17.38 -1.37
C GLN A 189 -6.12 -18.41 -0.38
N GLY A 190 -4.79 -18.45 -0.22
CA GLY A 190 -4.14 -19.41 0.71
C GLY A 190 -4.39 -19.13 2.19
N LEU A 191 -4.99 -17.99 2.54
CA LEU A 191 -5.13 -17.49 3.91
C LEU A 191 -6.61 -17.28 4.34
N MET A 192 -7.59 -17.79 3.57
CA MET A 192 -9.02 -17.51 3.71
C MET A 192 -9.70 -18.29 4.86
N THR A 193 -9.62 -17.77 6.09
CA THR A 193 -10.52 -18.18 7.17
C THR A 193 -11.16 -17.02 7.94
N SER A 194 -10.65 -15.78 7.83
CA SER A 194 -11.17 -14.63 8.61
C SER A 194 -11.84 -13.55 7.76
N THR A 195 -13.02 -13.06 8.17
CA THR A 195 -13.78 -11.94 7.55
C THR A 195 -12.94 -10.68 7.32
N ARG A 196 -11.97 -10.42 8.20
CA ARG A 196 -11.03 -9.29 8.11
C ARG A 196 -10.17 -9.31 6.84
N LYS A 197 -9.81 -10.50 6.34
CA LYS A 197 -9.03 -10.68 5.11
C LYS A 197 -9.90 -10.48 3.86
N LYS A 198 -11.18 -10.87 3.91
CA LYS A 198 -12.16 -10.63 2.84
C LYS A 198 -12.37 -9.13 2.59
N ILE A 199 -12.49 -8.34 3.66
CA ILE A 199 -12.59 -6.86 3.56
C ILE A 199 -11.32 -6.27 2.95
N GLY A 200 -10.14 -6.70 3.41
CA GLY A 200 -8.87 -6.24 2.85
C GLY A 200 -8.75 -6.51 1.35
N LEU A 201 -9.15 -7.71 0.90
CA LEU A 201 -9.22 -8.09 -0.51
C LEU A 201 -10.18 -7.19 -1.29
N ALA A 202 -11.41 -7.00 -0.80
CA ALA A 202 -12.41 -6.16 -1.46
C ALA A 202 -11.90 -4.72 -1.67
N VAL A 203 -11.20 -4.14 -0.69
CA VAL A 203 -10.63 -2.81 -0.84
C VAL A 203 -9.45 -2.81 -1.81
N VAL A 204 -8.57 -3.84 -1.84
CA VAL A 204 -7.47 -3.88 -2.84
C VAL A 204 -8.05 -3.92 -4.24
N PHE A 205 -9.02 -4.81 -4.43
CA PHE A 205 -9.67 -5.02 -5.71
C PHE A 205 -10.43 -3.77 -6.17
N GLY A 206 -11.21 -3.15 -5.28
CA GLY A 206 -11.93 -1.92 -5.59
C GLY A 206 -11.01 -0.77 -5.99
N MET A 207 -9.87 -0.61 -5.31
CA MET A 207 -8.89 0.42 -5.69
C MET A 207 -8.29 0.19 -7.07
N GLY A 208 -7.89 -1.04 -7.41
CA GLY A 208 -7.35 -1.29 -8.76
C GLY A 208 -8.41 -1.20 -9.86
N ILE A 209 -9.68 -1.52 -9.58
CA ILE A 209 -10.78 -1.24 -10.52
C ILE A 209 -10.90 0.26 -10.79
N ILE A 210 -10.79 1.10 -9.75
CA ILE A 210 -10.90 2.55 -9.91
C ILE A 210 -9.79 3.08 -10.82
N THR A 211 -8.53 2.66 -10.63
CA THR A 211 -7.44 3.17 -11.48
C THR A 211 -7.61 2.72 -12.94
N ILE A 212 -7.97 1.46 -13.16
CA ILE A 212 -8.28 0.90 -14.48
C ILE A 212 -9.44 1.66 -15.14
N ALA A 213 -10.52 1.96 -14.40
CA ALA A 213 -11.66 2.70 -14.93
C ALA A 213 -11.27 4.12 -15.36
N VAL A 214 -10.42 4.80 -14.58
CA VAL A 214 -9.92 6.13 -14.93
C VAL A 214 -9.01 6.09 -16.16
N SER A 215 -8.13 5.10 -16.24
CA SER A 215 -7.24 4.84 -17.38
C SER A 215 -8.02 4.56 -18.68
N ILE A 216 -9.09 3.76 -18.62
CA ILE A 216 -10.00 3.53 -19.76
C ILE A 216 -10.75 4.82 -20.12
N GLY A 217 -11.25 5.57 -19.13
CA GLY A 217 -11.94 6.83 -19.35
C GLY A 217 -11.07 7.85 -20.11
N ARG A 218 -9.79 7.94 -19.75
CA ARG A 218 -8.80 8.75 -20.48
C ARG A 218 -8.66 8.29 -21.93
N PHE A 219 -8.49 6.99 -22.15
CA PHE A 219 -8.30 6.43 -23.50
C PHE A 219 -9.51 6.63 -24.41
N VAL A 220 -10.72 6.41 -23.87
CA VAL A 220 -11.96 6.67 -24.61
C VAL A 220 -12.09 8.16 -24.94
N THR A 221 -11.79 9.04 -23.99
CA THR A 221 -11.82 10.50 -24.22
C THR A 221 -10.82 10.90 -25.30
N MET A 222 -9.60 10.36 -25.25
CA MET A 222 -8.59 10.58 -26.27
C MET A 222 -9.04 10.18 -27.69
N LEU A 223 -9.79 9.08 -27.82
CA LEU A 223 -10.19 8.55 -29.13
C LEU A 223 -11.44 9.23 -29.71
N TYR A 224 -12.40 9.58 -28.85
CA TYR A 224 -13.75 9.95 -29.30
C TYR A 224 -14.14 11.39 -28.95
N VAL A 225 -13.39 12.05 -28.08
CA VAL A 225 -13.71 13.41 -27.64
C VAL A 225 -12.67 14.36 -28.24
N HIS A 226 -13.07 15.14 -29.23
CA HIS A 226 -12.26 16.22 -29.82
C HIS A 226 -12.16 17.45 -28.90
N ASN A 227 -12.06 17.23 -27.58
CA ASN A 227 -11.86 18.28 -26.60
C ASN A 227 -10.56 18.02 -25.85
N ASP A 228 -9.51 18.68 -26.32
CA ASP A 228 -8.17 18.60 -25.76
C ASP A 228 -8.11 19.03 -24.28
N ILE A 229 -9.02 19.91 -23.85
CA ILE A 229 -9.13 20.37 -22.45
C ILE A 229 -9.50 19.19 -21.52
N SER A 230 -10.32 18.24 -22.00
CA SER A 230 -10.70 17.07 -21.21
C SER A 230 -9.52 16.14 -20.92
N ILE A 231 -8.49 16.13 -21.78
CA ILE A 231 -7.32 15.25 -21.63
C ILE A 231 -6.52 15.60 -20.37
N TYR A 232 -6.38 16.89 -20.06
CA TYR A 232 -5.71 17.38 -18.84
C TYR A 232 -6.41 16.86 -17.57
N ILE A 233 -7.75 16.96 -17.52
CA ILE A 233 -8.55 16.45 -16.39
C ILE A 233 -8.28 14.97 -16.17
N TRP A 234 -8.33 14.16 -17.23
CA TRP A 234 -8.12 12.73 -17.12
C TRP A 234 -6.69 12.35 -16.74
N ALA A 235 -5.68 13.02 -17.33
CA ALA A 235 -4.28 12.79 -16.99
C ALA A 235 -4.00 13.10 -15.51
N THR A 236 -4.45 14.27 -15.05
CA THR A 236 -4.33 14.68 -13.65
C THR A 236 -5.10 13.75 -12.71
N ALA A 237 -6.33 13.37 -13.07
CA ALA A 237 -7.11 12.41 -12.29
C ALA A 237 -6.41 11.06 -12.18
N GLU A 238 -5.89 10.51 -13.27
CA GLU A 238 -5.25 9.19 -13.30
C GLU A 238 -4.02 9.14 -12.39
N ILE A 239 -3.11 10.10 -12.52
CA ILE A 239 -1.87 10.12 -11.73
C ILE A 239 -2.13 10.44 -10.25
N CYS A 240 -3.01 11.42 -9.95
CA CYS A 240 -3.33 11.79 -8.57
C CYS A 240 -4.09 10.68 -7.85
N ILE A 241 -5.09 10.06 -8.49
CA ILE A 241 -5.84 8.93 -7.91
C ILE A 241 -4.92 7.75 -7.65
N SER A 242 -3.98 7.47 -8.56
CA SER A 242 -2.97 6.42 -8.36
C SER A 242 -2.12 6.67 -7.11
N VAL A 243 -1.60 7.88 -6.93
CA VAL A 243 -0.86 8.29 -5.72
C VAL A 243 -1.73 8.18 -4.46
N MET A 244 -2.96 8.69 -4.51
CA MET A 244 -3.89 8.66 -3.38
C MET A 244 -4.22 7.24 -2.94
N ILE A 245 -4.54 6.36 -3.90
CA ILE A 245 -4.83 4.95 -3.64
C ILE A 245 -3.64 4.26 -3.00
N VAL A 246 -2.44 4.48 -3.54
CA VAL A 246 -1.22 3.89 -2.97
C VAL A 246 -0.93 4.45 -1.57
N ALA A 247 -1.19 5.74 -1.32
CA ALA A 247 -1.09 6.32 0.01
C ALA A 247 -2.05 5.61 1.00
N LEU A 248 -3.30 5.40 0.59
CA LEU A 248 -4.35 4.72 1.37
C LEU A 248 -4.05 3.23 1.61
N THR A 249 -3.43 2.52 0.65
CA THR A 249 -3.12 1.07 0.80
C THR A 249 -2.34 0.76 2.08
N ALA A 250 -1.35 1.58 2.46
CA ALA A 250 -0.58 1.32 3.68
C ALA A 250 -1.17 2.00 4.92
N LEU A 251 -2.19 2.84 4.78
CA LEU A 251 -2.93 3.38 5.91
C LEU A 251 -3.91 2.35 6.52
N ARG A 252 -4.25 1.29 5.78
CA ARG A 252 -5.23 0.25 6.16
C ARG A 252 -5.09 -0.36 7.56
N PRO A 253 -3.88 -0.65 8.10
CA PRO A 253 -3.81 -1.24 9.43
C PRO A 253 -4.13 -0.21 10.54
N LEU A 254 -4.27 1.08 10.21
CA LEU A 254 -4.55 2.17 11.15
C LEU A 254 -6.04 2.49 11.26
N LEU A 255 -6.76 2.48 10.12
CA LEU A 255 -8.22 2.64 10.12
C LEU A 255 -8.86 1.61 11.07
N ARG A 256 -8.30 0.40 11.10
CA ARG A 256 -8.73 -0.67 11.99
C ARG A 256 -8.46 -0.43 13.48
N LYS A 257 -7.44 0.35 13.85
CA LYS A 257 -7.16 0.70 15.26
C LYS A 257 -8.09 1.82 15.72
N MET A 258 -8.38 2.79 14.85
CA MET A 258 -9.31 3.88 15.14
C MET A 258 -10.75 3.39 15.28
N THR A 259 -11.23 2.50 14.39
CA THR A 259 -12.59 1.95 14.49
C THR A 259 -12.78 1.10 15.75
N ASN A 260 -11.75 0.33 16.14
CA ASN A 260 -11.80 -0.47 17.36
C ASN A 260 -11.74 0.41 18.63
N SER A 261 -10.99 1.52 18.61
CA SER A 261 -10.92 2.44 19.74
C SER A 261 -12.24 3.21 19.94
N VAL A 262 -12.93 3.55 18.85
CA VAL A 262 -14.26 4.19 18.89
C VAL A 262 -15.33 3.22 19.38
N SER A 263 -15.25 1.92 19.08
CA SER A 263 -16.18 0.91 19.61
C SER A 263 -15.93 0.48 21.06
N THR A 264 -14.85 0.96 21.72
CA THR A 264 -14.56 0.62 23.13
C THR A 264 -14.91 1.78 24.09
N SER A 265 -15.61 2.82 23.63
CA SER A 265 -15.93 4.02 24.44
C SER A 265 -17.39 4.12 24.88
N SER A 266 -18.17 3.04 24.80
CA SER A 266 -19.59 3.02 25.17
C SER A 266 -19.96 1.75 25.92
N ASP A 267 -19.37 1.53 27.10
CA ASP A 267 -19.96 0.71 28.16
C ASP A 267 -19.08 0.84 29.42
N ASP A 268 -19.42 1.78 30.29
CA ASP A 268 -19.10 1.69 31.72
C ASP A 268 -19.76 2.84 32.49
N ARG A 269 -21.09 2.81 32.62
CA ARG A 269 -21.82 3.49 33.70
C ARG A 269 -23.12 2.75 34.05
N SER A 270 -23.02 1.72 34.88
CA SER A 270 -23.95 1.60 36.03
C SER A 270 -23.26 0.83 37.15
N GLY A 271 -22.92 1.55 38.22
CA GLY A 271 -22.35 0.99 39.43
C GLY A 271 -23.42 0.37 40.31
N ASN A 272 -23.03 -0.67 41.06
CA ASN A 272 -23.71 -1.01 42.31
C ASN A 272 -22.70 -1.58 43.32
N PRO A 273 -22.33 -0.86 44.39
CA PRO A 273 -21.51 -1.39 45.47
C PRO A 273 -22.38 -1.69 46.69
N SER A 274 -22.52 -2.96 47.05
CA SER A 274 -22.88 -3.47 48.40
C SER A 274 -23.07 -4.99 48.27
N ARG A 275 -22.60 -5.85 49.17
CA ARG A 275 -22.73 -5.81 50.62
C ARG A 275 -21.78 -6.86 51.23
N LYS A 276 -21.00 -6.47 52.24
CA LYS A 276 -20.32 -7.40 53.17
C LYS A 276 -21.34 -7.91 54.19
N THR A 277 -21.44 -9.23 54.33
CA THR A 277 -21.90 -10.02 55.49
C THR A 277 -21.43 -11.44 55.19
N GLY A 278 -20.63 -12.18 55.96
CA GLY A 278 -20.58 -12.31 57.41
C GLY A 278 -21.06 -13.72 57.78
N LEU A 279 -20.11 -14.57 58.21
CA LEU A 279 -20.24 -15.85 58.93
C LEU A 279 -20.83 -17.10 58.21
N ALA A 280 -20.02 -18.16 58.12
CA ALA A 280 -20.15 -19.33 59.02
C ALA A 280 -18.91 -20.23 58.93
N ARG A 281 -18.44 -20.62 60.11
CA ARG A 281 -17.24 -21.40 60.42
C ARG A 281 -17.68 -22.84 60.69
N SER A 282 -16.99 -23.83 60.12
CA SER A 282 -16.95 -25.17 60.70
C SER A 282 -15.54 -25.73 60.54
N SER A 283 -14.79 -25.73 61.65
CA SER A 283 -13.51 -26.41 61.76
C SER A 283 -13.74 -27.78 62.38
N VAL A 284 -13.40 -28.84 61.66
CA VAL A 284 -13.24 -30.20 62.21
C VAL A 284 -11.78 -30.35 62.65
N TYR A 285 -11.59 -30.73 63.92
CA TYR A 285 -10.30 -30.89 64.57
C TYR A 285 -9.93 -32.39 64.58
N TRP A 286 -8.73 -32.75 64.11
CA TRP A 286 -8.10 -34.04 64.35
C TRP A 286 -6.71 -33.81 64.96
N PRO A 287 -6.30 -34.56 65.99
CA PRO A 287 -5.04 -34.34 66.70
C PRO A 287 -3.88 -35.17 66.10
N GLY A 288 -2.69 -34.56 66.04
CA GLY A 288 -1.41 -35.27 65.94
C GLY A 288 -0.76 -35.29 64.55
N GLY A 289 0.43 -34.70 64.44
CA GLY A 289 1.34 -34.95 63.30
C GLY A 289 2.06 -33.69 62.79
N ASN A 290 3.40 -33.70 62.84
CA ASN A 290 4.30 -32.63 62.39
C ASN A 290 3.99 -32.09 60.98
N LYS A 291 3.94 -30.76 60.85
CA LYS A 291 3.74 -30.06 59.58
C LYS A 291 5.04 -29.96 58.78
N ILE A 292 5.10 -30.64 57.64
CA ILE A 292 6.00 -30.37 56.51
C ILE A 292 5.23 -29.48 55.52
N PRO A 293 5.77 -28.36 55.01
CA PRO A 293 5.02 -27.51 54.08
C PRO A 293 4.91 -28.17 52.70
N ARG A 294 3.71 -28.60 52.33
CA ARG A 294 3.39 -29.03 50.95
C ARG A 294 3.17 -27.81 50.06
N ARG A 295 3.91 -27.77 48.95
CA ARG A 295 3.84 -26.80 47.86
C ARG A 295 2.53 -26.98 47.09
N HIS A 296 1.80 -25.89 46.85
CA HIS A 296 0.58 -25.90 46.03
C HIS A 296 0.89 -26.36 44.60
N VAL A 297 0.25 -27.44 44.17
CA VAL A 297 0.11 -27.82 42.76
C VAL A 297 -1.15 -27.15 42.26
N VAL A 298 -1.02 -26.28 41.25
CA VAL A 298 -2.15 -25.72 40.52
C VAL A 298 -2.47 -26.69 39.38
N GLU A 299 -3.65 -27.30 39.46
CA GLU A 299 -4.22 -28.10 38.39
C GLU A 299 -4.77 -27.12 37.33
N VAL A 300 -4.08 -27.01 36.19
CA VAL A 300 -4.53 -26.20 35.05
C VAL A 300 -5.36 -27.09 34.15
N GLY A 301 -6.65 -26.76 34.06
CA GLY A 301 -7.61 -27.40 33.17
C GLY A 301 -7.15 -27.35 31.71
N SER A 302 -7.39 -28.46 31.02
CA SER A 302 -7.18 -28.63 29.60
C SER A 302 -8.15 -27.76 28.81
N GLU A 303 -7.65 -26.78 28.05
CA GLU A 303 -8.38 -26.29 26.86
C GLU A 303 -7.45 -25.55 25.86
N SER A 304 -7.34 -26.17 24.69
CA SER A 304 -7.10 -25.65 23.33
C SER A 304 -5.97 -24.65 23.03
N LEU A 305 -5.12 -25.08 22.09
CA LEU A 305 -4.20 -24.30 21.27
C LEU A 305 -4.83 -23.03 20.66
N ALA A 306 -4.21 -21.87 20.91
CA ALA A 306 -3.90 -20.85 19.89
C ALA A 306 -3.10 -19.70 20.54
N GLY A 307 -1.79 -19.70 20.32
CA GLY A 307 -0.89 -18.65 20.79
C GLY A 307 -1.23 -17.30 20.18
N SER A 308 -1.63 -16.36 21.04
CA SER A 308 -1.64 -14.93 20.74
C SER A 308 -0.20 -14.41 20.85
N GLU A 309 0.51 -14.32 19.74
CA GLU A 309 1.70 -13.48 19.65
C GLU A 309 1.25 -12.01 19.69
N THR A 310 1.32 -11.37 20.85
CA THR A 310 1.49 -9.91 20.99
C THR A 310 1.78 -9.57 22.44
N GLU A 311 2.97 -9.89 22.93
CA GLU A 311 3.68 -9.04 23.89
C GLU A 311 5.17 -9.11 23.56
N LEU A 312 5.57 -8.42 22.49
CA LEU A 312 6.97 -8.08 22.27
C LEU A 312 7.18 -6.66 22.80
N ASN A 313 7.05 -6.52 24.12
CA ASN A 313 7.56 -5.34 24.80
C ASN A 313 9.08 -5.49 24.85
N THR A 314 9.75 -4.44 24.38
CA THR A 314 11.19 -4.23 24.39
C THR A 314 11.77 -4.45 25.79
N MET A 315 12.32 -5.64 26.05
CA MET A 315 13.31 -5.84 27.11
C MET A 315 14.67 -6.14 26.48
N ASN A 316 15.50 -5.11 26.55
CA ASN A 316 16.92 -5.13 26.30
C ASN A 316 17.62 -6.09 27.29
N ARG A 317 17.89 -7.35 26.90
CA ARG A 317 19.04 -8.20 27.30
C ARG A 317 18.80 -9.69 26.97
N GLY A 318 19.61 -10.24 26.06
CA GLY A 318 19.96 -11.66 25.99
C GLY A 318 18.97 -12.60 25.27
N ILE A 319 19.50 -13.47 24.41
CA ILE A 319 18.75 -14.59 23.80
C ILE A 319 18.67 -15.70 24.84
N MET A 320 17.46 -16.07 25.29
CA MET A 320 17.25 -17.27 26.12
C MET A 320 16.57 -18.36 25.28
N MET A 321 17.24 -19.52 25.17
CA MET A 321 16.62 -20.75 24.68
C MET A 321 15.95 -21.47 25.85
N THR A 322 14.68 -21.84 25.70
CA THR A 322 14.01 -22.74 26.63
C THR A 322 13.95 -24.13 26.01
N LYS A 323 14.68 -25.10 26.58
CA LYS A 323 14.67 -26.50 26.14
C LYS A 323 13.82 -27.31 27.13
N GLN A 324 12.73 -27.91 26.66
CA GLN A 324 11.99 -28.89 27.46
C GLN A 324 12.80 -30.18 27.54
N VAL A 325 13.07 -30.65 28.77
CA VAL A 325 13.68 -31.95 29.04
C VAL A 325 12.66 -32.78 29.79
N THR A 326 12.21 -33.86 29.17
CA THR A 326 11.31 -34.84 29.79
C THR A 326 12.17 -35.92 30.43
N VAL A 327 12.15 -36.01 31.76
CA VAL A 327 12.85 -37.07 32.51
C VAL A 327 11.80 -38.08 32.97
N SER A 328 11.84 -39.28 32.41
CA SER A 328 11.09 -40.43 32.92
C SER A 328 11.94 -41.17 33.95
N VAL A 329 11.55 -41.12 35.21
CA VAL A 329 12.14 -41.94 36.29
C VAL A 329 11.45 -43.29 36.28
N GLY A 330 12.16 -44.36 35.86
CA GLY A 330 11.70 -45.73 36.05
C GLY A 330 12.03 -46.19 37.46
N ASN A 331 11.01 -46.61 38.23
CA ASN A 331 11.23 -47.33 39.48
C ASN A 331 11.77 -48.72 39.16
N ALA A 332 12.95 -49.04 39.67
CA ALA A 332 13.48 -50.39 39.70
C ALA A 332 12.86 -51.10 40.91
N GLU A 333 11.89 -51.99 40.67
CA GLU A 333 11.48 -52.98 41.66
C GLU A 333 12.55 -54.07 41.75
N SER A 334 13.15 -54.15 42.93
CA SER A 334 14.09 -55.17 43.36
C SER A 334 13.33 -56.40 43.85
N ASP A 335 13.32 -57.48 43.09
CA ASP A 335 13.01 -58.81 43.63
C ASP A 335 14.29 -59.52 44.04
N VAL A 336 14.43 -59.63 45.37
CA VAL A 336 15.47 -60.38 46.08
C VAL A 336 15.11 -61.87 46.07
N GLY A 337 16.09 -62.70 45.72
CA GLY A 337 15.93 -64.15 45.64
C GLY A 337 15.74 -64.87 46.96
N SER A 338 15.23 -66.10 46.88
CA SER A 338 15.31 -67.11 47.92
C SER A 338 15.77 -68.44 47.30
N SER A 339 17.01 -68.81 47.59
CA SER A 339 17.58 -70.14 47.42
C SER A 339 17.29 -71.00 48.65
N ARG A 340 16.86 -72.26 48.48
CA ARG A 340 17.31 -73.41 49.32
C ARG A 340 16.81 -74.77 48.80
N SER A 341 17.76 -75.71 48.81
CA SER A 341 17.72 -77.19 48.76
C SER A 341 17.08 -77.89 47.59
#